data_AF-A0A067SB86-F1
#
_entry.id   AF-A0A067SB86-F1
#
_cell.length_a   1.000
_cell.length_b   1.000
_cell.length_c   1.000
_cell.angle_alpha   90.00
_cell.angle_beta   90.00
_cell.angle_gamma   90.00
#
_symmetry.space_group_name_H-M   'P 1'
#
loop_
_entity.id
_entity.type
_entity.pdbx_description
1 polymer ?
#
loop_
_entity_poly.entity_id
_entity_poly.type
_entity_poly.pdbx_seq_one_letter_code
_entity_poly.pdbx_strand_id
1 'polypeptide(L)' 'MKYKLQSDDLQLVTIIEVVCADGTADIGPGFVFPGTTKHREWFEEPDIKYTIGTSETGWTDDEIGFEWFKEVFVPQA' A
#
# COMPACT_ATOMS: atom_id res chain seq x y z
N MET A 1 -8.96 -26.16 -3.62
CA MET A 1 -7.77 -25.86 -4.44
C MET A 1 -7.65 -24.35 -4.55
N LYS A 2 -6.55 -23.74 -4.08
CA LYS A 2 -6.27 -22.32 -4.29
C LYS A 2 -5.35 -22.23 -5.51
N TYR A 3 -5.88 -21.76 -6.63
CA TYR A 3 -5.06 -21.41 -7.79
C TYR A 3 -4.37 -20.07 -7.50
N LYS A 4 -3.05 -20.01 -7.64
CA LYS A 4 -2.29 -18.77 -7.70
C LYS A 4 -1.61 -18.70 -9.07
N LEU A 5 -1.84 -17.59 -9.78
CA LEU A 5 -1.23 -17.28 -11.06
C LEU A 5 0.31 -17.22 -10.90
N GLN A 6 1.04 -17.83 -11.82
CA GLN A 6 2.51 -17.80 -11.92
C GLN A 6 2.93 -16.86 -13.06
N SER A 7 4.01 -16.09 -12.83
CA SER A 7 4.93 -15.57 -13.85
C SER A 7 6.32 -15.46 -13.22
N ASP A 8 7.37 -15.72 -13.99
CA ASP A 8 8.75 -15.91 -13.51
C ASP A 8 9.51 -14.60 -13.19
N ASP A 9 8.85 -13.44 -13.21
CA ASP A 9 9.37 -12.19 -12.60
C ASP A 9 8.25 -11.20 -12.17
N LEU A 10 7.01 -11.67 -11.98
CA LEU A 10 5.93 -10.81 -11.44
C LEU A 10 6.00 -10.79 -9.92
N GLN A 11 6.66 -9.77 -9.38
CA GLN A 11 6.68 -9.52 -7.95
C GLN A 11 5.30 -9.08 -7.45
N LEU A 12 4.86 -9.66 -6.33
CA LEU A 12 3.62 -9.28 -5.68
C LEU A 12 3.80 -7.96 -4.94
N VAL A 13 2.76 -7.13 -4.96
CA VAL A 13 2.65 -5.91 -4.17
C VAL A 13 1.51 -6.10 -3.18
N THR A 14 1.76 -5.82 -1.90
CA THR A 14 0.71 -5.82 -0.89
C THR A 14 0.01 -4.47 -0.89
N ILE A 15 -1.32 -4.48 -0.78
CA ILE A 15 -2.14 -3.27 -0.71
C ILE A 15 -2.87 -3.25 0.64
N ILE A 16 -2.81 -2.11 1.31
CA ILE A 16 -3.61 -1.77 2.49
C ILE A 16 -4.73 -0.86 1.99
N GLU A 17 -5.99 -1.28 2.15
CA GLU A 17 -7.15 -0.55 1.66
C GLU A 17 -8.29 -0.55 2.68
N VAL A 18 -9.24 0.38 2.50
CA VAL A 18 -10.47 0.47 3.28
C VAL A 18 -11.65 0.30 2.35
N VAL A 19 -12.65 -0.44 2.82
CA VAL A 19 -13.93 -0.55 2.13
C VAL A 19 -15.00 0.14 2.97
N CYS A 20 -15.65 1.15 2.39
CA CYS A 20 -16.85 1.76 2.97
C CYS A 20 -18.09 1.24 2.27
N ALA A 21 -19.14 0.92 3.02
CA ALA A 21 -20.37 0.35 2.48
C ALA A 21 -21.10 1.28 1.49
N ASP A 22 -20.97 2.59 1.66
CA ASP A 22 -21.58 3.61 0.79
C ASP A 22 -20.60 4.18 -0.25
N GLY A 23 -19.33 3.75 -0.22
CA GLY A 23 -18.28 4.21 -1.13
C GLY A 23 -17.88 5.68 -0.96
N THR A 24 -18.26 6.35 0.13
CA THR A 24 -17.99 7.79 0.34
C THR A 24 -16.65 8.09 1.02
N ALA A 25 -16.00 7.10 1.60
CA ALA A 25 -14.71 7.27 2.25
C ALA A 25 -13.60 7.52 1.20
N ASP A 26 -13.03 8.71 1.21
CA ASP A 26 -11.98 9.17 0.28
C ASP A 26 -10.57 8.64 0.65
N ILE A 27 -10.50 7.42 1.18
CA ILE A 27 -9.29 6.88 1.80
C ILE A 27 -8.44 6.18 0.74
N GLY A 28 -7.28 6.76 0.45
CA GLY A 28 -6.36 6.17 -0.50
C GLY A 28 -5.61 4.96 0.07
N PRO A 29 -5.06 4.12 -0.83
CA PRO A 29 -4.38 2.89 -0.45
C PRO A 29 -2.98 3.14 0.13
N GLY A 30 -2.45 2.14 0.82
CA GLY A 30 -1.02 1.98 1.08
C GLY A 30 -0.48 0.86 0.21
N PHE A 31 0.65 1.07 -0.46
CA PHE A 31 1.31 0.04 -1.26
C PHE A 31 2.59 -0.43 -0.56
N VAL A 32 2.84 -1.74 -0.53
CA VAL A 32 4.06 -2.31 0.03
C VAL A 32 4.77 -3.16 -1.01
N PHE A 33 5.96 -2.73 -1.40
CA PHE A 33 6.81 -3.42 -2.37
C PHE A 33 7.84 -4.30 -1.65
N PRO A 34 8.16 -5.48 -2.20
CA PRO A 34 9.29 -6.26 -1.73
C PRO A 34 10.60 -5.51 -2.03
N GLY A 35 11.42 -5.28 -1.01
CA GLY A 35 12.68 -4.56 -1.13
C GLY A 35 13.06 -3.76 0.11
N THR A 36 14.21 -3.09 0.05
CA THR A 36 14.76 -2.30 1.17
C THR A 36 14.77 -0.80 0.90
N THR A 37 14.69 -0.39 -0.36
CA THR A 37 14.71 1.02 -0.77
C THR A 37 13.74 1.27 -1.91
N LYS A 38 13.38 2.55 -2.09
CA LYS A 38 12.53 3.02 -3.18
C LYS A 38 13.07 4.33 -3.74
N HIS A 39 12.92 4.53 -5.04
CA HIS A 39 13.16 5.82 -5.68
C HIS A 39 11.91 6.69 -5.52
N ARG A 40 11.95 7.65 -4.59
CA ARG A 40 10.78 8.46 -4.20
C ARG A 40 10.06 9.10 -5.41
N GLU A 41 10.82 9.62 -6.36
CA GLU A 41 10.32 10.31 -7.56
C GLU A 41 9.47 9.40 -8.48
N TRP A 42 9.62 8.08 -8.39
CA TRP A 42 8.81 7.14 -9.19
C TRP A 42 7.38 6.99 -8.66
N PHE A 43 7.15 7.45 -7.43
CA PHE A 43 5.90 7.32 -6.73
C PHE A 43 5.42 8.69 -6.24
N GLU A 44 5.58 9.74 -7.03
CA GLU A 44 4.99 11.06 -6.75
C GLU A 44 3.75 11.24 -7.62
N GLU A 45 2.59 11.37 -6.97
CA GLU A 45 1.30 11.66 -7.59
C GLU A 45 0.60 12.73 -6.73
N PRO A 46 0.60 14.00 -7.17
CA PRO A 46 0.23 15.14 -6.34
C PRO A 46 -1.25 15.16 -5.93
N ASP A 47 -2.13 14.51 -6.69
CA ASP A 47 -3.56 14.61 -6.51
C ASP A 47 -4.15 13.47 -5.63
N ILE A 48 -3.32 12.51 -5.20
CA ILE A 48 -3.78 11.32 -4.47
C ILE A 48 -3.04 11.19 -3.13
N LYS A 49 -3.77 10.98 -2.04
CA LYS A 49 -3.18 10.60 -0.74
C LYS A 49 -2.96 9.09 -0.70
N TYR A 50 -1.71 8.66 -0.63
CA TYR A 50 -1.33 7.25 -0.47
C TYR A 50 0.00 7.17 0.26
N THR A 51 0.38 5.97 0.70
CA THR A 51 1.72 5.70 1.20
C THR A 51 2.40 4.60 0.39
N ILE A 52 3.73 4.65 0.36
CA ILE A 52 4.57 3.59 -0.23
C ILE A 52 5.48 3.06 0.87
N GLY A 53 5.27 1.83 1.29
CA GLY A 53 6.16 1.06 2.15
C GLY A 53 7.05 0.11 1.34
N THR A 54 8.17 -0.30 1.95
CA THR A 54 9.00 -1.39 1.45
C THR A 54 9.35 -2.32 2.59
N SER A 55 9.24 -3.63 2.38
CA SER A 55 9.72 -4.63 3.35
C SER A 55 10.42 -5.76 2.62
N GLU A 56 11.34 -6.46 3.28
CA GLU A 56 12.07 -7.58 2.66
C GLU A 56 11.12 -8.68 2.14
N THR A 57 9.97 -8.83 2.78
CA THR A 57 8.97 -9.85 2.44
C THR A 57 7.86 -9.35 1.50
N GLY A 58 7.78 -8.03 1.27
CA GLY A 58 6.68 -7.39 0.55
C GLY A 58 5.35 -7.37 1.32
N TRP A 59 5.33 -7.77 2.60
CA TRP A 59 4.16 -7.68 3.48
C TRP A 59 4.20 -6.43 4.35
N THR A 60 3.03 -6.03 4.84
CA THR A 60 2.90 -4.99 5.87
C THR A 60 3.43 -5.45 7.22
N ASP A 61 3.81 -4.50 8.06
CA ASP A 61 4.16 -4.65 9.46
C ASP A 61 3.58 -3.48 10.28
N ASP A 62 3.85 -3.47 11.59
CA ASP A 62 3.32 -2.46 12.50
C ASP A 62 3.79 -1.04 12.13
N GLU A 63 5.01 -0.87 11.61
CA GLU A 63 5.57 0.42 11.24
C GLU A 63 4.91 0.94 9.95
N ILE A 64 4.88 0.12 8.90
CA ILE A 64 4.26 0.45 7.61
C ILE A 64 2.76 0.73 7.78
N GLY A 65 2.07 -0.11 8.56
CA GLY A 65 0.65 0.07 8.87
C GLY A 65 0.41 1.36 9.65
N PHE A 66 1.25 1.66 10.64
CA PHE A 66 1.16 2.89 11.43
C PHE A 66 1.40 4.15 10.59
N GLU A 67 2.36 4.14 9.67
CA GLU A 67 2.61 5.24 8.74
C GLU A 67 1.38 5.51 7.86
N TRP A 68 0.82 4.46 7.25
CA TRP A 68 -0.41 4.59 6.46
C TRP A 68 -1.58 5.12 7.29
N PHE A 69 -1.74 4.65 8.53
CA PHE A 69 -2.75 5.18 9.43
C PHE A 69 -2.58 6.68 9.66
N LYS A 70 -1.37 7.12 10.00
CA LYS A 70 -1.06 8.50 10.36
C LYS A 70 -1.21 9.46 9.18
N GLU A 71 -0.77 9.04 7.99
CA GLU A 71 -0.70 9.93 6.82
C GLU A 71 -1.97 9.93 5.96
N VAL A 72 -2.70 8.80 5.93
CA VAL A 72 -3.82 8.62 5.00
C VAL A 72 -5.13 8.38 5.73
N PHE A 73 -5.21 7.40 6.62
CA PHE A 73 -6.49 7.01 7.25
C PHE A 73 -7.00 8.04 8.27
N VAL A 74 -6.20 8.36 9.28
CA VAL A 74 -6.59 9.24 10.40
C VAL A 74 -6.93 10.66 9.96
N PRO A 75 -6.22 11.30 9.01
CA PRO A 75 -6.58 12.65 8.56
C PRO A 75 -7.94 12.76 7.86
N GLN A 76 -8.58 11.63 7.57
CA GLN A 76 -9.89 11.56 6.91
C GLN A 76 -11.00 11.01 7.81
N ALA A 77 -10.65 10.56 9.02
CA ALA A 77 -11.58 10.02 10.02
C ALA A 77 -12.31 11.11 10.82
#